data_AF-A0A2L0C986-F1
#
_entry.id   AF-A0A2L0C986-F1
#
_cell.length_a   1.000
_cell.length_b   1.000
_cell.length_c   1.000
_cell.angle_alpha   90.00
_cell.angle_beta   90.00
_cell.angle_gamma   90.00
#
_symmetry.space_group_name_H-M   'P 1'
#
loop_
_entity.id
_entity.type
_entity.pdbx_description
1 polymer ?
#
loop_
_entity_poly.entity_id
_entity_poly.type
_entity_poly.pdbx_seq_one_letter_code
_entity_poly.pdbx_strand_id
1 'polypeptide(L)'
;LNKPLESPVYGFIFLFRWVEERRSRRKIVEQQETFVKDEEAVNNIFFAQQMVPNSCATHALISILLNCSDIYLGDTLMRLKAHTHGMSPENKGWAIGNTPELACAHNSHAMPLAKRRLEKSSGVSTGRFTGEAY
;
A
#
# COMPACT_ATOMS: atom_id res chain seq x y z
N LEU A 1 -21.83 0.45 -11.09
CA LEU A 1 -21.60 -0.89 -11.68
C LEU A 1 -22.98 -1.51 -11.89
N ASN A 2 -23.43 -1.68 -13.15
CA ASN A 2 -24.78 -2.17 -13.44
C ASN A 2 -24.84 -3.69 -13.68
N LYS A 3 -23.71 -4.39 -13.56
CA LYS A 3 -23.64 -5.85 -13.64
C LYS A 3 -23.29 -6.43 -12.28
N PRO A 4 -24.00 -7.47 -11.80
CA PRO A 4 -23.61 -8.18 -10.60
C PRO A 4 -22.25 -8.88 -10.80
N LEU A 5 -21.49 -9.02 -9.71
CA LEU A 5 -20.22 -9.74 -9.70
C LEU A 5 -20.49 -11.20 -9.30
N GLU A 6 -19.93 -12.15 -10.06
CA GLU A 6 -20.25 -13.58 -9.96
C GLU A 6 -19.54 -14.30 -8.79
N SER A 7 -18.61 -13.64 -8.11
CA SER A 7 -17.75 -14.21 -7.06
C SER A 7 -17.73 -13.31 -5.81
N PRO A 8 -17.35 -13.84 -4.62
CA PRO A 8 -17.14 -13.02 -3.43
C PRO A 8 -16.19 -11.85 -3.71
N VAL A 9 -16.60 -10.65 -3.31
CA VAL A 9 -15.84 -9.42 -3.51
C VAL A 9 -15.22 -9.01 -2.19
N TYR A 10 -13.91 -9.14 -2.07
CA TYR A 10 -13.16 -8.81 -0.85
C TYR A 10 -12.86 -7.32 -0.71
N GLY A 11 -12.87 -6.57 -1.82
CA GLY A 11 -12.62 -5.14 -1.82
C GLY A 11 -12.52 -4.57 -3.23
N PHE A 12 -12.39 -3.25 -3.31
CA PHE A 12 -12.25 -2.50 -4.56
C PHE A 12 -11.01 -1.62 -4.50
N ILE A 13 -10.23 -1.61 -5.59
CA ILE A 13 -9.14 -0.64 -5.78
C ILE A 13 -9.62 0.39 -6.80
N PHE A 14 -9.68 1.65 -6.38
CA PHE A 14 -10.04 2.75 -7.26
C PHE A 14 -8.78 3.48 -7.74
N LEU A 15 -8.47 3.35 -9.04
CA LEU A 15 -7.36 4.03 -9.67
C LEU A 15 -7.83 5.35 -10.28
N PHE A 16 -7.14 6.42 -9.92
CA PHE A 16 -7.33 7.73 -10.54
C PHE A 16 -5.98 8.39 -10.75
N ARG A 17 -5.87 9.21 -11.80
CA ARG A 17 -4.67 10.02 -12.01
C ARG A 17 -4.61 11.09 -10.92
N TRP A 18 -3.49 11.17 -10.21
CA TRP A 18 -3.25 12.29 -9.28
C TRP A 18 -3.23 13.60 -10.04
N VAL A 19 -4.09 14.54 -9.65
CA VAL A 19 -4.18 15.89 -10.22
C VAL A 19 -4.21 16.87 -9.07
N GLU A 20 -3.09 17.55 -8.83
CA GLU A 20 -2.89 18.46 -7.70
C GLU A 20 -3.96 19.57 -7.63
N GLU A 21 -4.33 20.11 -8.79
CA GLU A 21 -5.38 21.13 -8.95
C GLU A 21 -6.77 20.66 -8.44
N ARG A 22 -7.05 19.35 -8.45
CA ARG A 22 -8.31 18.82 -7.88
C ARG A 22 -8.28 18.77 -6.35
N ARG A 23 -7.09 18.68 -5.74
CA ARG A 23 -6.93 18.69 -4.27
C ARG A 23 -7.08 20.10 -3.72
N SER A 24 -6.52 21.11 -4.38
CA SER A 24 -6.64 22.52 -3.96
C SER A 24 -8.09 22.98 -3.94
N ARG A 25 -8.92 22.56 -4.92
CA ARG A 25 -10.36 22.87 -4.97
C ARG A 25 -11.19 22.19 -3.88
N ARG A 26 -10.75 21.03 -3.35
CA ARG A 26 -11.45 20.28 -2.28
C ARG A 26 -11.11 20.77 -0.87
N LYS A 27 -10.13 21.66 -0.70
CA LYS A 27 -9.76 22.22 0.63
C LYS A 27 -10.87 23.05 1.30
N ILE A 28 -11.96 23.38 0.60
CA ILE A 28 -13.03 24.27 1.11
C ILE A 28 -14.20 23.49 1.73
N VAL A 29 -14.27 22.16 1.59
CA VAL A 29 -15.31 21.36 2.27
C VAL A 29 -14.71 20.81 3.55
N GLU A 30 -15.31 21.14 4.69
CA GLU A 30 -14.97 20.65 6.04
C GLU A 30 -15.10 19.11 6.12
N GLN A 31 -14.12 18.39 5.58
CA GLN A 31 -14.08 16.92 5.62
C GLN A 31 -13.61 16.38 6.99
N GLN A 32 -13.28 17.25 7.94
CA GLN A 32 -12.65 16.86 9.21
C GLN A 32 -13.52 15.96 10.09
N GLU A 33 -14.85 15.98 9.92
CA GLU A 33 -15.78 15.17 10.71
C GLU A 33 -15.87 13.70 10.24
N THR A 34 -15.34 13.37 9.06
CA THR A 34 -15.45 12.01 8.49
C THR A 34 -14.22 11.11 8.70
N PHE A 35 -13.14 11.65 9.26
CA PHE A 35 -11.92 10.88 9.51
C PHE A 35 -11.94 10.22 10.88
N VAL A 36 -11.45 8.97 10.95
CA VAL A 36 -11.16 8.30 12.22
C VAL A 36 -9.85 8.89 12.77
N LYS A 37 -9.93 9.53 13.93
CA LYS A 37 -8.77 10.14 14.63
C LYS A 37 -8.35 9.35 15.87
N ASP A 38 -9.17 8.42 16.31
CA ASP A 38 -8.86 7.54 17.43
C ASP A 38 -7.72 6.59 17.05
N GLU A 39 -6.61 6.70 17.76
CA GLU A 39 -5.38 5.97 17.43
C GLU A 39 -5.56 4.46 17.63
N GLU A 40 -6.31 4.05 18.66
CA GLU A 40 -6.58 2.64 18.92
C GLU A 40 -7.40 2.02 17.77
N ALA A 41 -8.47 2.68 17.33
CA ALA A 41 -9.26 2.24 16.18
C ALA A 41 -8.43 2.14 14.89
N VAL A 42 -7.58 3.13 14.62
CA VAL A 42 -6.69 3.14 13.43
C VAL A 42 -5.65 2.01 13.52
N ASN A 43 -5.08 1.78 14.69
CA ASN A 43 -4.03 0.79 14.88
C ASN A 43 -4.58 -0.65 14.91
N ASN A 44 -5.86 -0.82 15.26
CA ASN A 44 -6.55 -2.11 15.26
C ASN A 44 -6.88 -2.64 13.85
N ILE A 45 -7.13 -1.75 12.87
CA ILE A 45 -7.28 -2.14 11.46
C ILE A 45 -5.92 -2.17 10.74
N PHE A 46 -5.83 -2.86 9.59
CA PHE A 46 -4.67 -2.73 8.73
C PHE A 46 -4.79 -1.47 7.85
N PHE A 47 -4.31 -0.34 8.37
CA PHE A 47 -4.18 0.92 7.63
C PHE A 47 -2.70 1.32 7.58
N ALA A 48 -2.11 1.36 6.38
CA ALA A 48 -0.69 1.61 6.18
C ALA A 48 -0.46 2.87 5.35
N GLN A 49 0.46 3.72 5.78
CA GLN A 49 0.93 4.86 5.01
C GLN A 49 1.96 4.39 3.97
N GLN A 50 1.83 4.84 2.72
CA GLN A 50 2.80 4.48 1.69
C GLN A 50 4.15 5.18 1.92
N MET A 51 5.10 4.46 2.50
CA MET A 51 6.46 4.96 2.74
C MET A 51 7.41 4.71 1.56
N VAL A 52 7.16 3.66 0.78
CA VAL A 52 7.99 3.30 -0.39
C VAL A 52 7.39 3.91 -1.67
N PRO A 53 8.13 4.74 -2.43
CA PRO A 53 7.69 5.22 -3.74
C PRO A 53 7.33 4.07 -4.69
N ASN A 54 6.45 4.31 -5.67
CA ASN A 54 6.00 3.32 -6.67
C ASN A 54 5.31 2.04 -6.16
N SER A 55 5.19 1.84 -4.84
CA SER A 55 4.58 0.64 -4.25
C SER A 55 3.05 0.68 -4.11
N CYS A 56 2.36 1.62 -4.78
CA CYS A 56 0.93 1.90 -4.57
C CYS A 56 0.03 0.70 -4.89
N ALA A 57 0.35 -0.08 -5.92
CA ALA A 57 -0.39 -1.28 -6.28
C ALA A 57 -0.32 -2.34 -5.17
N THR A 58 0.89 -2.60 -4.66
CA THR A 58 1.10 -3.53 -3.53
C THR A 58 0.41 -3.02 -2.27
N HIS A 59 0.55 -1.73 -1.93
CA HIS A 59 -0.13 -1.14 -0.78
C HIS A 59 -1.65 -1.30 -0.86
N ALA A 60 -2.26 -1.03 -2.01
CA ALA A 60 -3.70 -1.15 -2.20
C ALA A 60 -4.20 -2.60 -2.04
N LEU A 61 -3.50 -3.57 -2.65
CA LEU A 61 -3.82 -4.99 -2.53
C LEU A 61 -3.71 -5.47 -1.08
N ILE A 62 -2.60 -5.15 -0.40
CA ILE A 62 -2.36 -5.55 1.00
C ILE A 62 -3.39 -4.90 1.93
N SER A 63 -3.76 -3.64 1.69
CA SER A 63 -4.78 -2.93 2.48
C SER A 63 -6.14 -3.62 2.42
N ILE A 64 -6.50 -4.24 1.30
CA ILE A 64 -7.71 -5.05 1.20
C ILE A 64 -7.49 -6.40 1.91
N LEU A 65 -6.49 -7.16 1.45
CA LEU A 65 -6.31 -8.54 1.87
C LEU A 65 -6.13 -8.69 3.39
N LEU A 66 -5.35 -7.81 4.02
CA LEU A 66 -5.07 -7.91 5.46
C LEU A 66 -6.25 -7.46 6.34
N ASN A 67 -7.26 -6.78 5.78
CA ASN A 67 -8.51 -6.47 6.46
C ASN A 67 -9.62 -7.52 6.25
N CYS A 68 -9.36 -8.58 5.49
CA CYS A 68 -10.28 -9.72 5.38
C CYS A 68 -10.10 -10.70 6.55
N SER A 69 -11.21 -11.26 7.06
CA SER A 69 -11.26 -12.27 8.12
C SER A 69 -11.16 -13.72 7.60
N ASP A 70 -11.66 -13.98 6.39
CA ASP A 70 -11.99 -15.36 5.95
C ASP A 70 -11.30 -15.74 4.62
N ILE A 71 -10.01 -15.43 4.48
CA ILE A 71 -9.22 -15.82 3.31
C ILE A 71 -7.87 -16.42 3.72
N TYR A 72 -7.42 -17.40 2.95
CA TYR A 72 -6.06 -17.91 3.06
C TYR A 72 -5.08 -16.92 2.41
N LEU A 73 -4.29 -16.25 3.24
CA LEU A 73 -3.35 -15.21 2.81
C LEU A 73 -1.98 -15.76 2.35
N GLY A 74 -1.65 -16.99 2.75
CA GLY A 74 -0.31 -17.54 2.63
C GLY A 74 0.68 -16.96 3.66
N ASP A 75 1.82 -17.64 3.82
CA ASP A 75 2.73 -17.44 4.95
C ASP A 75 3.27 -16.01 5.08
N THR A 76 3.68 -15.41 3.96
CA THR A 76 4.27 -14.06 3.95
C THR A 76 3.27 -13.01 4.44
N LEU A 77 2.03 -13.03 3.93
CA LEU A 77 1.01 -12.05 4.30
C LEU A 77 0.43 -12.31 5.69
N MET A 78 0.30 -13.59 6.11
CA MET A 78 -0.06 -13.93 7.49
C MET A 78 0.98 -13.42 8.48
N ARG A 79 2.27 -13.64 8.20
CA ARG A 79 3.38 -13.15 9.03
C ARG A 79 3.41 -11.64 9.09
N LEU A 80 3.22 -10.95 7.96
CA LEU A 80 3.13 -9.49 7.93
C LEU A 80 1.96 -8.98 8.77
N LYS A 81 0.76 -9.57 8.65
CA LYS A 81 -0.44 -9.19 9.42
C LYS A 81 -0.22 -9.34 10.92
N ALA A 82 0.36 -10.46 11.36
CA ALA A 82 0.67 -10.70 12.76
C ALA A 82 1.76 -9.74 13.28
N HIS A 83 2.83 -9.55 12.50
CA HIS A 83 3.94 -8.67 12.87
C HIS A 83 3.51 -7.20 13.04
N THR A 84 2.54 -6.75 12.25
CA THR A 84 2.14 -5.34 12.19
C THR A 84 0.89 -5.01 13.03
N HIS A 85 0.39 -5.96 13.80
CA HIS A 85 -0.76 -5.74 14.67
C HIS A 85 -0.46 -4.65 15.71
N GLY A 86 -1.37 -3.68 15.86
CA GLY A 86 -1.22 -2.56 16.80
C GLY A 86 -0.18 -1.50 16.40
N MET A 87 0.53 -1.67 15.28
CA MET A 87 1.50 -0.66 14.81
C MET A 87 0.80 0.57 14.23
N SER A 88 1.50 1.72 14.32
CA SER A 88 1.10 2.95 13.63
C SER A 88 1.07 2.76 12.11
N PRO A 89 0.30 3.59 11.36
CA PRO A 89 0.24 3.49 9.90
C PRO A 89 1.59 3.64 9.21
N GLU A 90 2.47 4.49 9.74
CA GLU A 90 3.83 4.66 9.24
C GLU A 90 4.66 3.37 9.39
N ASN A 91 4.64 2.75 10.57
CA ASN A 91 5.37 1.52 10.83
C ASN A 91 4.83 0.35 10.00
N LYS A 92 3.51 0.27 9.79
CA LYS A 92 2.89 -0.67 8.83
C LYS A 92 3.43 -0.47 7.42
N GLY A 93 3.57 0.78 6.99
CA GLY A 93 4.15 1.15 5.69
C GLY A 93 5.61 0.71 5.52
N TRP A 94 6.44 0.95 6.53
CA TRP A 94 7.83 0.48 6.53
C TRP A 94 7.93 -1.05 6.55
N ALA A 95 7.07 -1.73 7.30
CA ALA A 95 7.02 -3.19 7.31
C ALA A 95 6.72 -3.78 5.91
N ILE A 96 5.80 -3.17 5.14
CA ILE A 96 5.56 -3.54 3.74
C ILE A 96 6.85 -3.39 2.92
N GLY A 97 7.50 -2.22 3.02
CA GLY A 97 8.72 -1.91 2.26
C GLY A 97 9.93 -2.77 2.60
N ASN A 98 10.00 -3.27 3.84
CA ASN A 98 11.08 -4.08 4.35
C ASN A 98 10.79 -5.59 4.29
N THR A 99 9.70 -6.01 3.62
CA THR A 99 9.39 -7.43 3.37
C THR A 99 9.95 -7.83 1.99
N PRO A 100 11.08 -8.57 1.91
CA PRO A 100 11.78 -8.81 0.64
C PRO A 100 10.94 -9.58 -0.39
N GLU A 101 10.08 -10.50 0.07
CA GLU A 101 9.22 -11.29 -0.80
C GLU A 101 8.22 -10.39 -1.55
N LEU A 102 7.70 -9.35 -0.90
CA LEU A 102 6.78 -8.39 -1.51
C LEU A 102 7.50 -7.51 -2.54
N ALA A 103 8.69 -7.02 -2.21
CA ALA A 103 9.51 -6.23 -3.12
C ALA A 103 9.91 -7.06 -4.35
N CYS A 104 10.36 -8.31 -4.15
CA CYS A 104 10.72 -9.23 -5.23
C CYS A 104 9.53 -9.50 -6.16
N ALA A 105 8.37 -9.85 -5.59
CA ALA A 105 7.16 -10.10 -6.38
C ALA A 105 6.73 -8.85 -7.17
N HIS A 106 6.68 -7.68 -6.52
CA HIS A 106 6.35 -6.41 -7.18
C HIS A 106 7.28 -6.14 -8.38
N ASN A 107 8.59 -6.23 -8.16
CA ASN A 107 9.61 -5.92 -9.16
C ASN A 107 9.69 -6.96 -10.30
N SER A 108 9.23 -8.18 -10.05
CA SER A 108 9.13 -9.21 -11.09
C SER A 108 8.10 -8.86 -12.17
N HIS A 109 7.06 -8.09 -11.82
CA HIS A 109 6.00 -7.64 -12.73
C HIS A 109 6.30 -6.28 -13.39
N ALA A 110 7.39 -5.60 -13.01
CA ALA A 110 7.79 -4.34 -13.63
C ALA A 110 8.30 -4.55 -15.06
N MET A 111 7.83 -3.70 -15.99
CA MET A 111 8.29 -3.69 -17.37
C MET A 111 9.80 -3.40 -17.45
N PRO A 112 10.56 -3.98 -18.40
CA PRO A 112 12.01 -3.74 -18.52
C PRO A 112 12.42 -2.26 -18.60
N LEU A 113 11.54 -1.40 -19.15
CA LEU A 113 11.78 0.05 -19.23
C LEU A 113 11.79 0.73 -17.85
N ALA A 114 10.99 0.25 -16.90
CA ALA A 114 10.96 0.78 -15.54
C ALA A 114 12.29 0.51 -14.82
N LYS A 115 12.79 -0.73 -14.95
CA LYS A 115 14.09 -1.15 -14.40
C LYS A 115 15.24 -0.26 -14.86
N ARG A 116 15.33 0.03 -16.17
CA ARG A 116 16.39 0.89 -16.75
C ARG A 116 16.33 2.37 -16.37
N ARG A 117 15.14 2.89 -15.99
CA ARG A 117 15.00 4.32 -15.64
C ARG A 117 15.63 4.65 -14.29
N LEU A 118 15.58 3.72 -13.34
CA LEU A 118 16.13 3.91 -12.00
C LEU A 118 17.65 3.68 -11.94
N GLU A 119 18.19 2.74 -12.73
CA GLU A 119 19.65 2.57 -12.89
C GLU A 119 20.36 3.85 -13.36
N LYS A 120 19.66 4.71 -14.12
CA LYS A 120 20.19 6.01 -14.57
C LYS A 120 20.09 7.12 -13.52
N SER A 121 19.25 6.98 -12.49
CA SER A 121 19.08 7.98 -11.42
C SER A 121 19.87 7.66 -10.15
N SER A 122 20.38 6.44 -9.99
CA SER A 122 21.11 6.00 -8.79
C SER A 122 22.57 6.50 -8.78
N GLY A 123 22.75 7.80 -8.57
CA GLY A 123 23.99 8.34 -8.00
C GLY A 123 23.92 8.24 -6.48
N VAL A 124 24.75 7.38 -5.88
CA VAL A 124 24.88 7.10 -4.43
C VAL A 124 23.81 6.16 -3.84
N SER A 125 24.14 4.86 -3.82
CA SER A 125 23.49 3.85 -2.97
C SER A 125 23.93 4.08 -1.52
N THR A 126 23.08 4.69 -0.68
CA THR A 126 23.23 4.55 0.77
C THR A 126 22.76 3.15 1.12
N GLY A 127 23.66 2.33 1.68
CA GLY A 127 23.48 0.88 1.92
C GLY A 127 22.42 0.50 2.95
N ARG A 128 21.20 1.05 2.84
CA ARG A 128 20.00 0.53 3.48
C ARG A 128 19.25 -0.24 2.40
N PHE A 129 18.97 -1.50 2.67
CA PHE A 129 18.13 -2.37 1.84
C PHE A 129 16.67 -1.89 1.92
N THR A 130 16.40 -0.63 1.58
CA THR A 130 15.03 -0.15 1.41
C THR A 130 14.52 -0.83 0.15
N GLY A 131 13.49 -1.67 0.26
CA GLY A 131 12.92 -2.40 -0.87
C GLY A 131 12.47 -1.45 -1.97
N GLU A 132 13.35 -1.16 -2.92
CA GLU A 132 13.05 -0.30 -4.05
C GLU A 132 11.95 -0.98 -4.88
N ALA A 133 10.82 -0.28 -5.08
CA ALA A 133 9.77 -0.71 -5.99
C ALA A 133 9.98 -0.02 -7.36
N TYR A 134 10.06 -0.82 -8.42
CA TYR A 134 10.36 -0.38 -9.79
C TYR A 134 9.13 -0.06 -10.62
#